data_AF-A0AAV1K3K0-F1
#
_entry.id   AF-A0AAV1K3K0-F1
#
_cell.length_a   1.000
_cell.length_b   1.000
_cell.length_c   1.000
_cell.angle_alpha   90.00
_cell.angle_beta   90.00
_cell.angle_gamma   90.00
#
_symmetry.space_group_name_H-M   'P 1'
#
loop_
_entity.id
_entity.type
_entity.pdbx_description
1 polymer ?
#
loop_
_entity_poly.entity_id
_entity_poly.type
_entity_poly.pdbx_seq_one_letter_code
_entity_poly.pdbx_strand_id
1 'polypeptide(L)'
;MSVNFANILNNAEFAEKKLIELRSKLEEIKKVKVLEAIRAITQENTLLSSKIEDAKAQLIRLEILHGKQQYQLPGKAAISQTATIPQNPVSNQNDSETLATKNSKKGKKESVKKEKIASQPAGDDSVVDVRKLDFRIGKIIEINKHPDADSLYIEKIDCGEENPRTVVSGLVNHVPIEEMRDRIVMVLCNLKPAKMRGITSEAMVMCASSPDKVEVLIPPASAVPGDLVSCDGYPREPEPQLNPKKKIFETCAPDLKTDDNKVACYKGSPLLVAGKGPVVAATLHGVSVK
;
A
#
# COMPACT_ATOMS: atom_id res chain seq x y z
N MET A 1 -9.14 66.81 8.18
CA MET A 1 -8.71 65.41 8.37
C MET A 1 -9.53 64.39 7.54
N SER A 2 -10.81 64.64 7.21
CA SER A 2 -11.63 63.66 6.44
C SER A 2 -11.18 63.35 5.01
N VAL A 3 -10.61 64.31 4.26
CA VAL A 3 -10.28 64.10 2.84
C VAL A 3 -9.15 63.07 2.64
N ASN A 4 -8.21 62.97 3.59
CA ASN A 4 -7.12 62.01 3.52
C ASN A 4 -7.60 60.56 3.73
N PHE A 5 -8.59 60.35 4.59
CA PHE A 5 -9.08 59.00 4.90
C PHE A 5 -9.87 58.37 3.74
N ALA A 6 -10.67 59.17 3.03
CA ALA A 6 -11.38 58.71 1.83
C ALA A 6 -10.43 58.31 0.70
N ASN A 7 -9.35 59.08 0.49
CA ASN A 7 -8.33 58.75 -0.50
C ASN A 7 -7.55 57.48 -0.13
N ILE A 8 -7.28 57.26 1.17
CA ILE A 8 -6.63 56.03 1.65
C ILE A 8 -7.53 54.81 1.41
N LEU A 9 -8.84 54.90 1.69
CA LEU A 9 -9.78 53.80 1.41
C LEU A 9 -9.85 53.47 -0.08
N ASN A 10 -9.99 54.48 -0.94
CA ASN A 10 -10.08 54.26 -2.39
C ASN A 10 -8.78 53.64 -2.95
N ASN A 11 -7.62 54.07 -2.43
CA ASN A 11 -6.34 53.46 -2.78
C ASN A 11 -6.23 52.01 -2.30
N ALA A 12 -6.77 51.68 -1.12
CA ALA A 12 -6.82 50.32 -0.61
C ALA A 12 -7.72 49.41 -1.47
N GLU A 13 -8.94 49.86 -1.81
CA GLU A 13 -9.84 49.12 -2.70
C GLU A 13 -9.24 48.91 -4.09
N PHE A 14 -8.53 49.90 -4.63
CA PHE A 14 -7.83 49.78 -5.89
C PHE A 14 -6.68 48.77 -5.83
N ALA A 15 -5.92 48.76 -4.73
CA ALA A 15 -4.87 47.78 -4.49
C ALA A 15 -5.43 46.35 -4.38
N GLU A 16 -6.55 46.16 -3.69
CA GLU A 16 -7.24 44.87 -3.59
C GLU A 16 -7.74 44.38 -4.95
N LYS A 17 -8.37 45.25 -5.74
CA LYS A 17 -8.81 44.92 -7.11
C LYS A 17 -7.63 44.48 -7.98
N LYS A 18 -6.50 45.18 -7.92
CA LYS A 18 -5.27 44.78 -8.63
C LYS A 18 -4.70 43.46 -8.14
N LEU A 19 -4.74 43.18 -6.83
CA LEU A 19 -4.29 41.90 -6.28
C LEU A 19 -5.15 40.74 -6.78
N ILE A 20 -6.48 40.93 -6.86
CA ILE A 20 -7.40 39.93 -7.41
C ILE A 20 -7.09 39.69 -8.89
N GLU A 21 -6.89 40.74 -9.67
CA GLU A 21 -6.54 40.64 -11.09
C GLU A 21 -5.21 39.90 -11.31
N LEU A 22 -4.17 40.26 -10.54
CA LEU A 22 -2.85 39.60 -10.60
C LEU A 22 -2.94 38.13 -10.21
N ARG A 23 -3.73 37.78 -9.20
CA ARG A 23 -3.96 36.39 -8.81
C ARG A 23 -4.67 35.61 -9.93
N SER A 24 -5.67 36.21 -10.58
CA SER A 24 -6.35 35.59 -11.73
C SER A 24 -5.38 35.31 -12.88
N LYS A 25 -4.55 36.30 -13.25
CA LYS A 25 -3.53 36.15 -14.29
C LYS A 25 -2.49 35.09 -13.95
N LEU A 26 -2.05 35.01 -12.69
CA LEU A 26 -1.13 33.95 -12.24
C LEU A 26 -1.76 32.56 -12.39
N GLU A 27 -3.05 32.43 -12.09
CA GLU A 27 -3.75 31.15 -12.20
C GLU A 27 -3.93 30.71 -13.66
N GLU A 28 -4.18 31.66 -14.58
CA GLU A 28 -4.17 31.39 -16.02
C GLU A 28 -2.80 30.93 -16.51
N ILE A 29 -1.72 31.60 -16.10
CA ILE A 29 -0.35 31.22 -16.47
C ILE A 29 -0.02 29.81 -15.96
N LYS A 30 -0.42 29.46 -14.74
CA LYS A 30 -0.24 28.10 -14.21
C LYS A 30 -0.98 27.07 -15.06
N LYS A 31 -2.24 27.34 -15.42
CA LYS A 31 -3.04 26.43 -16.28
C LYS A 31 -2.37 26.21 -17.63
N VAL A 32 -1.87 27.26 -18.27
CA VAL A 32 -1.15 27.15 -19.55
C VAL A 32 0.09 26.27 -19.40
N LYS A 33 0.91 26.49 -18.37
CA LYS A 33 2.11 25.67 -18.12
C LYS A 33 1.78 24.20 -17.87
N VAL A 34 0.72 23.92 -17.12
CA VAL A 34 0.27 22.54 -16.87
C VAL A 34 -0.18 21.88 -18.17
N LEU A 35 -0.95 22.59 -19.01
CA LEU A 35 -1.39 22.06 -20.31
C LEU A 35 -0.22 21.80 -21.26
N GLU A 36 0.78 22.67 -21.29
CA GLU A 36 2.01 22.48 -22.06
C GLU A 36 2.78 21.23 -21.59
N ALA A 37 2.92 21.03 -20.27
CA ALA A 37 3.57 19.85 -19.71
C ALA A 37 2.81 18.56 -20.06
N ILE A 38 1.48 18.55 -19.94
CA ILE A 38 0.64 17.41 -20.35
C ILE A 38 0.83 17.11 -21.84
N ARG A 39 0.87 18.14 -22.69
CA ARG A 39 1.07 17.98 -24.13
C ARG A 39 2.43 17.37 -24.44
N ALA A 40 3.50 17.85 -23.80
CA ALA A 40 4.85 17.31 -23.99
C ALA A 40 4.95 15.84 -23.58
N ILE A 41 4.42 15.50 -22.39
CA ILE A 41 4.40 14.11 -21.90
C ILE A 41 3.56 13.21 -22.83
N THR A 42 2.44 13.71 -23.33
CA THR A 42 1.59 12.94 -24.26
C THR A 42 2.32 12.68 -25.58
N GLN A 43 3.06 13.66 -26.12
CA GLN A 43 3.86 13.49 -27.33
C GLN A 43 5.03 12.50 -27.12
N GLU A 44 5.67 12.54 -25.96
CA GLU A 44 6.72 11.58 -25.62
C GLU A 44 6.15 10.17 -25.50
N ASN A 45 5.01 10.00 -24.83
CA ASN A 45 4.34 8.71 -24.69
C ASN A 45 3.91 8.12 -26.04
N THR A 46 3.41 8.94 -26.98
CA THR A 46 3.06 8.45 -28.32
C THR A 46 4.30 8.01 -29.11
N LEU A 47 5.40 8.76 -29.01
CA LEU A 47 6.66 8.40 -29.65
C LEU A 47 7.26 7.12 -29.06
N LEU A 48 7.29 7.00 -27.73
CA LEU A 48 7.76 5.81 -27.03
C LEU A 48 6.90 4.60 -27.39
N SER A 49 5.58 4.76 -27.46
CA SER A 49 4.66 3.70 -27.88
C SER A 49 4.95 3.24 -29.32
N SER A 50 5.23 4.16 -30.25
CA SER A 50 5.64 3.81 -31.62
C SER A 50 6.95 3.03 -31.63
N LYS A 51 7.96 3.47 -30.86
CA LYS A 51 9.26 2.78 -30.77
C LYS A 51 9.12 1.37 -30.19
N ILE A 52 8.24 1.18 -29.21
CA ILE A 52 7.93 -0.13 -28.63
C ILE A 52 7.31 -1.03 -29.70
N GLU A 53 6.36 -0.53 -30.48
CA GLU A 53 5.73 -1.31 -31.54
C GLU A 53 6.73 -1.71 -32.63
N ASP A 54 7.61 -0.78 -33.04
CA ASP A 54 8.67 -1.07 -34.01
C ASP A 54 9.66 -2.11 -33.49
N ALA A 55 10.12 -1.95 -32.23
CA ALA A 55 11.03 -2.90 -31.60
C ALA A 55 10.40 -4.28 -31.45
N LYS A 56 9.11 -4.32 -31.09
CA LYS A 56 8.33 -5.56 -31.01
C LYS A 56 8.21 -6.21 -32.39
N ALA A 57 7.89 -5.45 -33.43
CA ALA A 57 7.81 -5.98 -34.81
C ALA A 57 9.17 -6.53 -35.30
N GLN A 58 10.27 -5.86 -34.96
CA GLN A 58 11.61 -6.35 -35.28
C GLN A 58 11.94 -7.65 -34.53
N LEU A 59 11.63 -7.72 -33.24
CA LEU A 59 11.86 -8.92 -32.43
C LEU A 59 11.05 -10.10 -32.97
N ILE A 60 9.77 -9.87 -33.28
CA ILE A 60 8.89 -10.83 -33.96
C ILE A 60 9.51 -11.36 -35.24
N ARG A 61 10.00 -10.46 -36.10
CA ARG A 61 10.63 -10.83 -37.35
C ARG A 61 11.87 -11.72 -37.14
N LEU A 62 12.70 -11.39 -36.15
CA LEU A 62 13.88 -12.18 -35.80
C LEU A 62 13.51 -13.54 -35.20
N GLU A 63 12.48 -13.60 -34.37
CA GLU A 63 11.98 -14.85 -33.79
C GLU A 63 11.47 -15.81 -34.87
N ILE A 64 10.70 -15.29 -35.84
CA ILE A 64 10.25 -16.06 -37.00
C ILE A 64 11.45 -16.54 -37.84
N LEU A 65 12.45 -15.67 -38.07
CA LEU A 65 13.67 -16.02 -38.83
C LEU A 65 14.44 -17.16 -38.16
N HIS A 66 14.48 -17.19 -36.83
CA HIS A 66 15.16 -18.22 -36.04
C HIS A 66 14.27 -19.44 -35.74
N GLY A 67 13.12 -19.56 -36.40
CA GLY A 67 12.25 -20.74 -36.33
C GLY A 67 11.40 -20.85 -35.07
N LYS A 68 11.27 -19.78 -34.28
CA LYS A 68 10.35 -19.74 -33.13
C LYS A 68 8.93 -19.42 -33.60
N GLN A 69 7.97 -20.24 -33.18
CA GLN A 69 6.56 -19.98 -33.42
C GLN A 69 6.04 -18.88 -32.50
N GLN A 70 5.37 -17.90 -33.11
CA GLN A 70 4.74 -16.84 -32.37
C GLN A 70 3.25 -17.12 -32.17
N TYR A 71 2.82 -17.09 -30.91
CA TYR A 71 1.41 -17.23 -30.55
C TYR A 71 0.80 -15.84 -30.39
N GLN A 72 -0.37 -15.62 -30.98
CA GLN A 72 -1.13 -14.41 -30.73
C GLN A 72 -1.79 -14.48 -29.36
N LEU A 73 -1.65 -13.42 -28.58
CA LEU A 73 -2.38 -13.23 -27.33
C LEU A 73 -3.87 -13.02 -27.65
N PRO A 74 -4.79 -13.83 -27.11
CA PRO A 74 -6.22 -13.61 -27.28
C PRO A 74 -6.62 -12.28 -26.64
N GLY A 75 -7.15 -11.33 -27.44
CA GLY A 75 -7.68 -10.06 -26.91
C GLY A 75 -7.61 -8.84 -27.83
N LYS A 76 -6.94 -8.88 -28.97
CA LYS A 76 -7.02 -7.79 -29.97
C LYS A 76 -7.19 -8.35 -31.39
N ALA A 77 -8.46 -8.35 -31.82
CA ALA A 77 -8.97 -8.44 -33.19
C ALA A 77 -8.47 -9.63 -34.04
N ALA A 78 -9.30 -10.67 -34.10
CA ALA A 78 -9.27 -11.71 -35.13
C ALA A 78 -9.67 -11.16 -36.51
N ILE A 79 -9.04 -11.70 -37.56
CA ILE A 79 -9.38 -11.85 -39.02
C ILE A 79 -7.99 -12.01 -39.68
N SER A 80 -7.60 -13.04 -40.42
CA SER A 80 -8.20 -14.28 -40.91
C SER A 80 -7.04 -15.13 -41.46
N GLN A 81 -7.10 -16.45 -41.22
CA GLN A 81 -6.75 -17.57 -42.14
C GLN A 81 -5.30 -17.59 -42.71
N THR A 82 -4.58 -18.72 -42.83
CA THR A 82 -4.99 -20.07 -43.24
C THR A 82 -3.77 -20.98 -43.08
N ALA A 83 -3.94 -22.19 -42.54
CA ALA A 83 -3.35 -23.43 -43.08
C ALA A 83 -3.70 -24.60 -42.18
N THR A 84 -4.07 -25.70 -42.82
CA THR A 84 -4.86 -26.82 -42.33
C THR A 84 -4.05 -28.11 -42.44
N ILE A 85 -4.23 -29.02 -41.46
CA ILE A 85 -4.20 -30.51 -41.55
C ILE A 85 -2.79 -31.19 -41.64
N PRO A 86 -2.54 -32.46 -41.17
CA PRO A 86 -3.38 -33.46 -40.48
C PRO A 86 -2.81 -34.11 -39.18
N GLN A 87 -3.73 -34.77 -38.45
CA GLN A 87 -3.54 -35.85 -37.45
C GLN A 87 -2.79 -37.07 -38.08
N ASN A 88 -2.12 -37.97 -37.37
CA ASN A 88 -2.67 -39.00 -36.46
C ASN A 88 -1.52 -39.97 -35.95
N PRO A 89 -1.75 -41.08 -35.21
CA PRO A 89 -1.33 -41.25 -33.80
C PRO A 89 -0.54 -42.55 -33.47
N VAL A 90 0.13 -42.63 -32.31
CA VAL A 90 0.68 -43.88 -31.69
C VAL A 90 0.77 -43.66 -30.17
N SER A 91 -0.20 -44.10 -29.33
CA SER A 91 -0.32 -45.40 -28.62
C SER A 91 0.84 -45.70 -27.64
N ASN A 92 0.72 -46.28 -26.45
CA ASN A 92 -0.33 -46.62 -25.48
C ASN A 92 0.41 -47.21 -24.24
N GLN A 93 -0.34 -47.55 -23.17
CA GLN A 93 -0.02 -48.44 -22.01
C GLN A 93 0.35 -47.71 -20.70
N ASN A 94 -0.52 -47.67 -19.66
CA ASN A 94 -1.00 -48.73 -18.74
C ASN A 94 -0.01 -48.96 -17.57
N ASP A 95 -0.33 -49.18 -16.29
CA ASP A 95 -1.54 -49.52 -15.54
C ASP A 95 -1.27 -49.29 -14.03
N SER A 96 -2.35 -49.25 -13.23
CA SER A 96 -2.51 -49.94 -11.92
C SER A 96 -2.80 -49.09 -10.66
N GLU A 97 -4.01 -49.36 -10.14
CA GLU A 97 -4.56 -49.25 -8.78
C GLU A 97 -3.63 -49.87 -7.71
N THR A 98 -3.77 -49.75 -6.38
CA THR A 98 -4.95 -49.87 -5.51
C THR A 98 -4.60 -49.54 -4.05
N LEU A 99 -5.65 -49.38 -3.25
CA LEU A 99 -5.80 -49.04 -1.84
C LEU A 99 -5.19 -50.01 -0.80
N ALA A 100 -4.94 -49.51 0.43
CA ALA A 100 -5.75 -49.78 1.66
C ALA A 100 -4.92 -49.62 2.97
N THR A 101 -5.19 -48.65 3.86
CA THR A 101 -6.17 -48.63 4.99
C THR A 101 -5.65 -49.20 6.33
N LYS A 102 -5.60 -48.36 7.40
CA LYS A 102 -6.34 -48.47 8.69
C LYS A 102 -5.87 -47.39 9.70
N ASN A 103 -6.71 -46.42 10.11
CA ASN A 103 -7.70 -46.42 11.21
C ASN A 103 -7.05 -46.51 12.62
N SER A 104 -7.37 -45.70 13.65
CA SER A 104 -8.71 -45.22 14.04
C SER A 104 -8.71 -44.33 15.31
N LYS A 105 -9.79 -43.52 15.45
CA LYS A 105 -10.59 -43.19 16.69
C LYS A 105 -9.95 -42.23 17.74
N LYS A 106 -10.66 -41.34 18.45
CA LYS A 106 -12.09 -40.97 18.64
C LYS A 106 -12.10 -39.70 19.54
N GLY A 107 -13.13 -38.84 19.49
CA GLY A 107 -13.47 -38.00 20.65
C GLY A 107 -14.17 -36.67 20.37
N LYS A 108 -15.48 -36.65 20.58
CA LYS A 108 -16.44 -35.54 20.41
C LYS A 108 -16.64 -34.82 21.76
N LYS A 109 -16.78 -33.49 21.78
CA LYS A 109 -17.70 -32.76 22.69
C LYS A 109 -17.79 -31.25 22.37
N GLU A 110 -19.00 -30.82 22.04
CA GLU A 110 -19.51 -29.45 22.16
C GLU A 110 -19.69 -29.07 23.65
N SER A 111 -19.45 -27.79 23.98
CA SER A 111 -20.36 -26.99 24.84
C SER A 111 -19.89 -25.53 25.03
N VAL A 112 -20.69 -24.61 24.47
CA VAL A 112 -21.30 -23.40 25.07
C VAL A 112 -20.45 -22.32 25.79
N LYS A 113 -20.58 -21.10 25.24
CA LYS A 113 -20.60 -19.73 25.83
C LYS A 113 -20.20 -19.56 27.31
N LYS A 114 -19.30 -18.60 27.54
CA LYS A 114 -19.54 -17.48 28.47
C LYS A 114 -18.61 -16.31 28.20
N GLU A 115 -19.21 -15.19 27.82
CA GLU A 115 -18.66 -13.85 27.97
C GLU A 115 -18.17 -13.64 29.40
N LYS A 116 -16.94 -13.16 29.56
CA LYS A 116 -16.53 -12.38 30.72
C LYS A 116 -15.53 -11.31 30.27
N ILE A 117 -16.03 -10.09 30.31
CA ILE A 117 -15.29 -8.84 30.47
C ILE A 117 -14.37 -8.98 31.70
N ALA A 118 -13.08 -8.72 31.54
CA ALA A 118 -12.13 -8.44 32.61
C ALA A 118 -11.05 -7.52 32.01
N SER A 119 -11.13 -6.20 32.20
CA SER A 119 -10.51 -5.46 33.31
C SER A 119 -9.09 -5.94 33.65
N GLN A 120 -8.12 -5.15 33.16
CA GLN A 120 -6.69 -5.02 33.52
C GLN A 120 -6.12 -5.97 34.59
N PRO A 121 -4.86 -6.40 34.37
CA PRO A 121 -3.84 -6.25 35.39
C PRO A 121 -2.76 -5.27 34.94
N ALA A 122 -2.45 -4.35 35.84
CA ALA A 122 -1.21 -3.60 35.84
C ALA A 122 -0.02 -4.55 36.02
N GLY A 123 1.05 -4.31 35.26
CA GLY A 123 2.41 -4.74 35.58
C GLY A 123 2.66 -6.25 35.59
N ASP A 124 2.80 -6.83 34.39
CA ASP A 124 3.70 -7.98 34.23
C ASP A 124 4.47 -7.83 32.92
N ASP A 125 5.80 -7.75 33.01
CA ASP A 125 6.72 -7.67 31.87
C ASP A 125 6.68 -8.93 30.98
N SER A 126 5.90 -9.94 31.38
CA SER A 126 5.71 -11.22 30.69
C SER A 126 4.70 -11.19 29.52
N VAL A 127 3.78 -10.21 29.48
CA VAL A 127 2.74 -10.17 28.44
C VAL A 127 3.22 -9.37 27.24
N VAL A 128 3.47 -10.09 26.14
CA VAL A 128 3.83 -9.53 24.84
C VAL A 128 2.55 -9.09 24.13
N ASP A 129 2.24 -7.80 24.21
CA ASP A 129 1.05 -7.20 23.63
C ASP A 129 1.36 -6.00 22.72
N VAL A 130 0.33 -5.56 22.00
CA VAL A 130 0.31 -4.37 21.12
C VAL A 130 0.79 -3.08 21.82
N ARG A 131 0.73 -3.03 23.16
CA ARG A 131 1.18 -1.89 23.97
C ARG A 131 2.62 -1.49 23.70
N LYS A 132 3.48 -2.49 23.42
CA LYS A 132 4.91 -2.32 23.18
C LYS A 132 5.22 -1.87 21.74
N LEU A 133 4.25 -1.91 20.83
CA LEU A 133 4.41 -1.52 19.43
C LEU A 133 4.17 -0.02 19.25
N ASP A 134 5.04 0.65 18.49
CA ASP A 134 4.90 2.06 18.16
C ASP A 134 4.23 2.24 16.79
N PHE A 135 2.90 2.26 16.80
CA PHE A 135 2.13 2.60 15.61
C PHE A 135 1.89 4.11 15.52
N ARG A 136 2.23 4.67 14.36
CA ARG A 136 2.01 6.08 14.03
C ARG A 136 1.40 6.22 12.67
N ILE A 137 0.77 7.37 12.44
CA ILE A 137 0.36 7.80 11.11
C ILE A 137 1.54 8.48 10.43
N GLY A 138 1.78 8.11 9.17
CA GLY A 138 2.78 8.73 8.33
C GLY A 138 2.24 9.15 6.97
N LYS A 139 2.93 10.07 6.31
CA LYS A 139 2.65 10.49 4.94
C LYS A 139 3.83 10.15 4.04
N ILE A 140 3.57 9.48 2.92
CA ILE A 140 4.58 9.19 1.90
C ILE A 140 4.87 10.49 1.12
N ILE A 141 6.05 11.07 1.33
CA ILE A 141 6.50 12.29 0.64
C ILE A 141 7.11 11.95 -0.72
N GLU A 142 7.97 10.93 -0.74
CA GLU A 142 8.67 10.48 -1.94
C GLU A 142 8.53 8.97 -2.06
N ILE A 143 8.36 8.49 -3.29
CA ILE A 143 8.35 7.05 -3.59
C ILE A 143 9.09 6.80 -4.89
N ASN A 144 9.97 5.80 -4.88
CA ASN A 144 10.74 5.35 -6.04
C ASN A 144 10.77 3.82 -6.07
N LYS A 145 10.94 3.22 -7.26
CA LYS A 145 11.22 1.78 -7.35
C LYS A 145 12.64 1.49 -6.87
N HIS A 146 12.82 0.34 -6.23
CA HIS A 146 14.14 -0.08 -5.79
C HIS A 146 15.03 -0.41 -7.00
N PRO A 147 16.28 0.12 -7.08
CA PRO A 147 17.14 -0.08 -8.25
C PRO A 147 17.52 -1.54 -8.47
N ASP A 148 17.74 -2.27 -7.38
CA ASP A 148 18.16 -3.68 -7.41
C ASP A 148 17.03 -4.68 -7.10
N ALA A 149 15.77 -4.25 -7.06
CA ALA A 149 14.64 -5.14 -6.72
C ALA A 149 13.31 -4.69 -7.33
N ASP A 150 12.81 -5.46 -8.30
CA ASP A 150 11.58 -5.14 -9.03
C ASP A 150 10.31 -5.17 -8.18
N SER A 151 10.33 -5.88 -7.04
CA SER A 151 9.18 -6.04 -6.15
C SER A 151 9.14 -5.04 -5.00
N LEU A 152 10.14 -4.17 -4.86
CA LEU A 152 10.28 -3.26 -3.73
C LEU A 152 10.15 -1.79 -4.13
N TYR A 153 9.45 -1.02 -3.30
CA TYR A 153 9.50 0.45 -3.31
C TYR A 153 10.44 0.96 -2.24
N ILE A 154 10.99 2.15 -2.48
CA ILE A 154 11.71 2.97 -1.50
C ILE A 154 10.85 4.21 -1.28
N GLU A 155 10.39 4.37 -0.06
CA GLU A 155 9.48 5.42 0.36
C GLU A 155 10.19 6.31 1.40
N LYS A 156 10.01 7.62 1.29
CA LYS A 156 10.28 8.55 2.39
C LYS A 156 8.99 8.91 3.07
N ILE A 157 8.86 8.50 4.32
CA ILE A 157 7.62 8.67 5.09
C ILE A 157 7.85 9.67 6.21
N ASP A 158 7.10 10.77 6.18
CA ASP A 158 6.99 11.70 7.31
C ASP A 158 6.15 11.04 8.40
N CYS A 159 6.75 10.80 9.56
CA CYS A 159 6.08 10.20 10.72
C CYS A 159 5.90 11.21 11.87
N GLY A 160 5.91 12.52 11.56
CA GLY A 160 5.89 13.61 12.55
C GLY A 160 7.20 13.76 13.32
N GLU A 161 8.31 13.32 12.72
CA GLU A 161 9.67 13.45 13.27
C GLU A 161 10.43 14.54 12.51
N GLU A 162 11.61 14.95 13.01
CA GLU A 162 12.43 15.98 12.37
C GLU A 162 12.85 15.59 10.94
N ASN A 163 13.10 14.30 10.72
CA ASN A 163 13.52 13.76 9.43
C ASN A 163 12.54 12.66 8.97
N PRO A 164 12.15 12.65 7.68
CA PRO A 164 11.40 11.54 7.09
C PRO A 164 12.20 10.24 7.18
N ARG A 165 11.52 9.14 7.49
CA ARG A 165 12.13 7.81 7.55
C ARG A 165 12.19 7.16 6.19
N THR A 166 13.25 6.39 5.95
CA THR A 166 13.34 5.56 4.75
C THR A 166 12.65 4.22 5.00
N VAL A 167 11.70 3.86 4.15
CA VAL A 167 10.93 2.61 4.26
C VAL A 167 11.02 1.84 2.96
N VAL A 168 11.27 0.54 3.06
CA VAL A 168 11.32 -0.36 1.90
C VAL A 168 10.12 -1.29 1.98
N SER A 169 9.19 -1.15 1.03
CA SER A 169 7.91 -1.88 1.05
C SER A 169 7.81 -2.83 -0.16
N GLY A 170 7.21 -4.00 0.05
CA GLY A 170 6.99 -5.01 -1.00
C GLY A 170 5.69 -4.84 -1.77
N LEU A 171 5.34 -3.60 -2.14
CA LEU A 171 4.00 -3.26 -2.63
C LEU A 171 3.91 -3.08 -4.16
N VAL A 172 5.00 -3.24 -4.91
CA VAL A 172 5.05 -2.97 -6.37
C VAL A 172 4.01 -3.75 -7.17
N ASN A 173 3.73 -4.99 -6.78
CA ASN A 173 2.78 -5.85 -7.47
C ASN A 173 1.32 -5.65 -7.00
N HIS A 174 1.10 -4.84 -5.96
CA HIS A 174 -0.20 -4.71 -5.29
C HIS A 174 -0.78 -3.32 -5.40
N VAL A 175 0.04 -2.27 -5.31
CA VAL A 175 -0.40 -0.88 -5.35
C VAL A 175 0.46 -0.10 -6.34
N PRO A 176 -0.14 0.60 -7.30
CA PRO A 176 0.62 1.41 -8.24
C PRO A 176 1.26 2.62 -7.53
N ILE A 177 2.41 3.06 -8.05
CA ILE A 177 3.21 4.15 -7.47
C ILE A 177 2.42 5.47 -7.35
N GLU A 178 1.47 5.71 -8.26
CA GLU A 178 0.63 6.91 -8.28
C GLU A 178 -0.34 6.95 -7.11
N GLU A 179 -0.85 5.80 -6.66
CA GLU A 179 -1.74 5.70 -5.50
C GLU A 179 -0.98 5.76 -4.17
N MET A 180 0.34 5.54 -4.20
CA MET A 180 1.20 5.57 -3.01
C MET A 180 1.76 6.96 -2.72
N ARG A 181 1.96 7.79 -3.76
CA ARG A 181 2.46 9.15 -3.58
C ARG A 181 1.45 9.99 -2.79
N ASP A 182 1.95 10.76 -1.81
CA ASP A 182 1.16 11.60 -0.91
C ASP A 182 0.12 10.85 -0.06
N ARG A 183 0.17 9.50 -0.04
CA ARG A 183 -0.77 8.67 0.71
C ARG A 183 -0.47 8.75 2.21
N ILE A 184 -1.53 8.85 3.00
CA ILE A 184 -1.50 8.70 4.46
C ILE A 184 -1.58 7.20 4.79
N VAL A 185 -0.65 6.73 5.61
CA VAL A 185 -0.47 5.31 5.94
C VAL A 185 -0.24 5.12 7.44
N MET A 186 -0.53 3.93 7.95
CA MET A 186 -0.13 3.54 9.30
C MET A 186 1.22 2.82 9.23
N VAL A 187 2.17 3.24 10.06
CA VAL A 187 3.53 2.69 10.10
C VAL A 187 3.88 2.20 11.49
N LEU A 188 4.71 1.16 11.54
CA LEU A 188 5.34 0.65 12.76
C LEU A 188 6.77 1.19 12.84
N CYS A 189 7.03 2.04 13.83
CA CYS A 189 8.24 2.87 13.92
C CYS A 189 9.32 2.33 14.86
N ASN A 190 9.03 1.37 15.74
CA ASN A 190 10.00 0.89 16.74
C ASN A 190 10.59 -0.49 16.43
N LEU A 191 10.46 -0.98 15.19
CA LEU A 191 11.23 -2.16 14.76
C LEU A 191 12.72 -1.83 14.65
N LYS A 192 13.56 -2.86 14.82
CA LYS A 192 14.98 -2.72 14.53
C LYS A 192 15.16 -2.45 13.01
N PRO A 193 15.87 -1.38 12.60
CA PRO A 193 16.09 -1.12 11.20
C PRO A 193 16.75 -2.31 10.50
N ALA A 194 16.21 -2.68 9.34
CA ALA A 194 16.63 -3.86 8.59
C ALA A 194 17.11 -3.45 7.20
N LYS A 195 18.23 -4.04 6.75
CA LYS A 195 18.73 -3.80 5.40
C LYS A 195 18.02 -4.72 4.42
N MET A 196 17.37 -4.14 3.42
CA MET A 196 16.74 -4.82 2.31
C MET A 196 17.47 -4.41 1.04
N ARG A 197 18.21 -5.34 0.41
CA ARG A 197 18.91 -5.12 -0.86
C ARG A 197 19.83 -3.87 -0.88
N GLY A 198 20.46 -3.57 0.26
CA GLY A 198 21.42 -2.46 0.40
C GLY A 198 20.85 -1.20 1.04
N ILE A 199 19.52 -1.06 1.09
CA ILE A 199 18.84 0.10 1.69
C ILE A 199 18.30 -0.27 3.08
N THR A 200 18.48 0.61 4.05
CA THR A 200 17.97 0.41 5.41
C THR A 200 16.52 0.86 5.50
N SER A 201 15.61 -0.05 5.85
CA SER A 201 14.22 0.27 6.19
C SER A 201 14.12 0.55 7.69
N GLU A 202 13.62 1.73 8.05
CA GLU A 202 13.54 2.26 9.42
C GLU A 202 12.13 2.17 10.02
N ALA A 203 11.15 1.76 9.21
CA ALA A 203 9.80 1.48 9.62
C ALA A 203 9.19 0.42 8.68
N MET A 204 7.96 0.01 8.97
CA MET A 204 7.16 -0.92 8.18
C MET A 204 5.76 -0.33 7.96
N VAL A 205 5.29 -0.30 6.71
CA VAL A 205 3.92 0.10 6.36
C VAL A 205 2.95 -1.03 6.68
N MET A 206 1.91 -0.74 7.45
CA MET A 206 0.93 -1.73 7.88
C MET A 206 -0.13 -1.97 6.81
N CYS A 207 -0.32 -3.22 6.43
CA CYS A 207 -1.23 -3.64 5.37
C CYS A 207 -2.17 -4.76 5.83
N ALA A 208 -3.39 -4.74 5.33
CA ALA A 208 -4.28 -5.89 5.36
C ALA A 208 -3.86 -6.86 4.24
N SER A 209 -3.58 -8.12 4.56
CA SER A 209 -3.10 -9.08 3.59
C SER A 209 -3.86 -10.41 3.69
N SER A 210 -4.37 -10.80 2.53
CA SER A 210 -4.88 -12.13 2.23
C SER A 210 -3.87 -12.88 1.34
N PRO A 211 -4.05 -14.20 1.10
CA PRO A 211 -3.23 -14.95 0.16
C PRO A 211 -3.21 -14.35 -1.27
N ASP A 212 -4.32 -13.71 -1.68
CA ASP A 212 -4.50 -13.25 -3.06
C ASP A 212 -4.29 -11.74 -3.24
N LYS A 213 -4.48 -10.95 -2.18
CA LYS A 213 -4.49 -9.48 -2.23
C LYS A 213 -3.88 -8.84 -0.99
N VAL A 214 -3.15 -7.74 -1.20
CA VAL A 214 -2.61 -6.86 -0.14
C VAL A 214 -3.19 -5.47 -0.32
N GLU A 215 -3.67 -4.87 0.76
CA GLU A 215 -4.19 -3.50 0.80
C GLU A 215 -3.51 -2.70 1.91
N VAL A 216 -3.01 -1.52 1.57
CA VAL A 216 -2.46 -0.59 2.56
C VAL A 216 -3.61 -0.06 3.42
N LEU A 217 -3.43 -0.12 4.74
CA LEU A 217 -4.41 0.41 5.67
C LEU A 217 -4.60 1.92 5.50
N ILE A 218 -5.84 2.36 5.64
CA ILE A 218 -6.32 3.72 5.41
C ILE A 218 -6.65 4.34 6.77
N PRO A 219 -5.84 5.29 7.26
CA PRO A 219 -6.16 6.08 8.45
C PRO A 219 -7.37 6.99 8.20
N PRO A 220 -8.02 7.53 9.25
CA PRO A 220 -9.12 8.46 9.09
C PRO A 220 -8.66 9.74 8.38
N ALA A 221 -9.56 10.37 7.60
CA ALA A 221 -9.21 11.52 6.75
C ALA A 221 -8.68 12.75 7.52
N SER A 222 -8.97 12.85 8.82
CA SER A 222 -8.46 13.91 9.71
C SER A 222 -7.07 13.62 10.28
N ALA A 223 -6.50 12.44 10.01
CA ALA A 223 -5.19 12.04 10.51
C ALA A 223 -4.07 12.86 9.87
N VAL A 224 -3.08 13.20 10.67
CA VAL A 224 -1.87 13.93 10.26
C VAL A 224 -0.63 13.11 10.58
N PRO A 225 0.48 13.32 9.85
CA PRO A 225 1.76 12.70 10.19
C PRO A 225 2.13 12.90 11.66
N GLY A 226 2.52 11.81 12.32
CA GLY A 226 2.87 11.80 13.75
C GLY A 226 1.72 11.47 14.70
N ASP A 227 0.47 11.41 14.24
CA ASP A 227 -0.61 10.96 15.11
C ASP A 227 -0.35 9.55 15.63
N LEU A 228 -0.65 9.35 16.91
CA LEU A 228 -0.48 8.07 17.57
C LEU A 228 -1.70 7.19 17.34
N VAL A 229 -1.43 5.92 17.01
CA VAL A 229 -2.47 4.90 16.94
C VAL A 229 -2.51 4.17 18.28
N SER A 230 -3.70 4.08 18.84
CA SER A 230 -3.99 3.41 20.11
C SER A 230 -4.97 2.26 19.88
N CYS A 231 -4.91 1.27 20.75
CA CYS A 231 -5.86 0.16 20.74
C CYS A 231 -6.69 0.22 22.03
N ASP A 232 -8.01 0.13 21.92
CA ASP A 232 -8.88 0.14 23.10
C ASP A 232 -8.55 -1.05 24.03
N GLY A 233 -8.53 -0.80 25.35
CA GLY A 233 -8.09 -1.79 26.34
C GLY A 233 -6.56 -2.01 26.46
N TYR A 234 -5.74 -1.40 25.58
CA TYR A 234 -4.29 -1.53 25.60
C TYR A 234 -3.61 -0.15 25.66
N PRO A 235 -3.31 0.40 26.86
CA PRO A 235 -2.57 1.65 26.99
C PRO A 235 -1.22 1.56 26.27
N ARG A 236 -0.88 2.62 25.52
CA ARG A 236 0.31 2.67 24.68
C ARG A 236 1.58 2.90 25.53
N GLU A 237 2.48 1.92 25.52
CA GLU A 237 3.77 1.91 26.24
C GLU A 237 4.87 1.36 25.32
N PRO A 238 5.19 2.03 24.20
CA PRO A 238 6.11 1.49 23.21
C PRO A 238 7.53 1.43 23.76
N GLU A 239 8.22 0.33 23.47
CA GLU A 239 9.67 0.28 23.68
C GLU A 239 10.35 1.19 22.64
N PRO A 240 11.43 1.93 22.98
CA PRO A 240 12.16 2.77 22.03
C PRO A 240 12.64 2.00 20.79
N GLN A 241 13.01 0.74 20.98
CA GLN A 241 13.35 -0.18 19.91
C GLN A 241 13.03 -1.61 20.35
N LEU A 242 12.26 -2.32 19.54
CA LEU A 242 11.89 -3.71 19.79
C LEU A 242 13.10 -4.62 19.65
N ASN A 243 13.26 -5.53 20.61
CA ASN A 243 14.29 -6.56 20.54
C ASN A 243 13.84 -7.71 19.63
N PRO A 244 14.53 -7.98 18.50
CA PRO A 244 14.15 -9.06 17.58
C PRO A 244 14.15 -10.45 18.24
N LYS A 245 14.92 -10.66 19.31
CA LYS A 245 14.94 -11.94 20.04
C LYS A 245 13.63 -12.22 20.78
N LYS A 246 12.92 -11.16 21.20
CA LYS A 246 11.64 -11.27 21.91
C LYS A 246 10.47 -11.54 20.96
N LYS A 247 10.65 -11.34 19.64
CA LYS A 247 9.64 -11.58 18.60
C LYS A 247 8.26 -10.97 18.94
N ILE A 248 8.28 -9.73 19.44
CA ILE A 248 7.08 -9.06 19.97
C ILE A 248 6.02 -8.91 18.89
N PHE A 249 6.43 -8.37 17.73
CA PHE A 249 5.52 -8.18 16.61
C PHE A 249 4.99 -9.51 16.08
N GLU A 250 5.83 -10.54 15.96
CA GLU A 250 5.43 -11.86 15.46
C GLU A 250 4.47 -12.59 16.40
N THR A 251 4.54 -12.29 17.71
CA THR A 251 3.58 -12.79 18.70
C THR A 251 2.25 -12.04 18.62
N CYS A 252 2.28 -10.73 18.30
CA CYS A 252 1.08 -9.91 18.17
C CYS A 252 0.40 -10.00 16.80
N ALA A 253 1.15 -10.29 15.74
CA ALA A 253 0.69 -10.29 14.34
C ALA A 253 -0.48 -11.27 14.07
N PRO A 254 -0.52 -12.48 14.65
CA PRO A 254 -1.68 -13.38 14.49
C PRO A 254 -2.98 -12.81 15.08
N ASP A 255 -2.87 -11.93 16.08
CA ASP A 255 -4.01 -11.29 16.74
C ASP A 255 -4.40 -9.95 16.08
N LEU A 256 -3.56 -9.43 15.17
CA LEU A 256 -3.84 -8.26 14.35
C LEU A 256 -4.63 -8.67 13.11
N LYS A 257 -5.93 -8.34 13.08
CA LYS A 257 -6.83 -8.69 11.97
C LYS A 257 -7.83 -7.58 11.68
N THR A 258 -8.33 -7.53 10.47
CA THR A 258 -9.49 -6.68 10.16
C THR A 258 -10.79 -7.33 10.65
N ASP A 259 -11.72 -6.53 11.16
CA ASP A 259 -13.08 -6.98 11.51
C ASP A 259 -14.01 -7.01 10.28
N ASP A 260 -15.29 -7.35 10.48
CA ASP A 260 -16.31 -7.38 9.42
C ASP A 260 -16.61 -5.99 8.84
N ASN A 261 -16.33 -4.93 9.61
CA ASN A 261 -16.44 -3.54 9.16
C ASN A 261 -15.17 -3.03 8.47
N LYS A 262 -14.19 -3.91 8.23
CA LYS A 262 -12.87 -3.61 7.65
C LYS A 262 -11.99 -2.74 8.55
N VAL A 263 -12.33 -2.57 9.82
CA VAL A 263 -11.51 -1.88 10.81
C VAL A 263 -10.36 -2.78 11.23
N ALA A 264 -9.14 -2.26 11.27
CA ALA A 264 -8.00 -2.99 11.81
C ALA A 264 -8.12 -3.11 13.32
N CYS A 265 -8.09 -4.33 13.84
CA CYS A 265 -8.30 -4.66 15.25
C CYS A 265 -7.17 -5.54 15.80
N TYR A 266 -6.88 -5.39 17.08
CA TYR A 266 -6.03 -6.30 17.85
C TYR A 266 -6.86 -7.05 18.87
N LYS A 267 -6.91 -8.39 18.81
CA LYS A 267 -7.75 -9.23 19.71
C LYS A 267 -9.23 -8.76 19.75
N GLY A 268 -9.74 -8.25 18.62
CA GLY A 268 -11.11 -7.71 18.50
C GLY A 268 -11.28 -6.25 18.96
N SER A 269 -10.25 -5.61 19.51
CA SER A 269 -10.28 -4.19 19.89
C SER A 269 -9.79 -3.31 18.73
N PRO A 270 -10.51 -2.24 18.35
CA PRO A 270 -10.19 -1.44 17.17
C PRO A 270 -8.94 -0.58 17.36
N LEU A 271 -8.16 -0.44 16.29
CA LEU A 271 -7.06 0.50 16.19
C LEU A 271 -7.60 1.89 15.82
N LEU A 272 -7.43 2.83 16.74
CA LEU A 272 -7.99 4.16 16.70
C LEU A 272 -6.87 5.20 16.71
N VAL A 273 -6.97 6.17 15.81
CA VAL A 273 -6.18 7.40 15.87
C VAL A 273 -6.81 8.31 16.93
N ALA A 274 -5.99 8.78 17.87
CA ALA A 274 -6.44 9.56 19.02
C ALA A 274 -7.34 10.74 18.61
N GLY A 275 -8.62 10.68 18.99
CA GLY A 275 -9.62 11.72 18.72
C GLY A 275 -10.09 11.86 17.26
N LYS A 276 -9.71 10.94 16.36
CA LYS A 276 -9.94 11.09 14.91
C LYS A 276 -10.72 9.95 14.26
N GLY A 277 -10.59 8.73 14.77
CA GLY A 277 -11.36 7.58 14.31
C GLY A 277 -10.53 6.33 14.01
N PRO A 278 -11.16 5.27 13.49
CA PRO A 278 -10.52 3.98 13.24
C PRO A 278 -9.67 3.96 11.98
N VAL A 279 -8.69 3.06 11.97
CA VAL A 279 -7.92 2.69 10.77
C VAL A 279 -8.62 1.54 10.06
N VAL A 280 -8.83 1.65 8.75
CA VAL A 280 -9.63 0.69 7.96
C VAL A 280 -8.90 0.14 6.75
N ALA A 281 -9.25 -1.05 6.29
CA ALA A 281 -8.89 -1.56 4.98
C ALA A 281 -9.92 -1.14 3.92
N ALA A 282 -9.53 -1.16 2.64
CA ALA A 282 -10.43 -0.73 1.56
C ALA A 282 -11.56 -1.75 1.34
N THR A 283 -11.20 -3.02 1.15
CA THR A 283 -12.15 -4.09 0.84
C THR A 283 -11.95 -5.34 1.69
N LEU A 284 -10.76 -5.57 2.25
CA LEU A 284 -10.44 -6.80 2.99
C LEU A 284 -10.98 -6.79 4.43
N HIS A 285 -11.80 -7.79 4.77
CA HIS A 285 -12.31 -8.03 6.13
C HIS A 285 -11.89 -9.43 6.62
N GLY A 286 -11.70 -9.60 7.94
CA GLY A 286 -11.30 -10.89 8.53
C GLY A 286 -9.87 -11.35 8.19
N VAL A 287 -9.03 -10.49 7.59
CA VAL A 287 -7.67 -10.84 7.14
C VAL A 287 -6.61 -10.38 8.13
N SER A 288 -5.42 -10.96 8.07
CA SER A 288 -4.29 -10.54 8.91
C SER A 288 -3.77 -9.17 8.53
N VAL A 289 -3.43 -8.38 9.54
CA VAL A 289 -2.72 -7.10 9.39
C VAL A 289 -1.24 -7.34 9.69
N LYS A 290 -0.38 -7.04 8.71
CA LYS A 290 1.07 -7.24 8.81
C LYS A 290 1.85 -6.14 8.10
#